data_AF-A0A6N1WXS5-F1
#
_entry.id   AF-A0A6N1WXS5-F1
#
_cell.length_a   1.000
_cell.length_b   1.000
_cell.length_c   1.000
_cell.angle_alpha   90.00
_cell.angle_beta   90.00
_cell.angle_gamma   90.00
#
_symmetry.space_group_name_H-M   'P 1'
#
loop_
_entity.id
_entity.type
_entity.pdbx_description
1 polymer ?
#
loop_
_entity_poly.entity_id
_entity_poly.type
_entity_poly.pdbx_seq_one_letter_code
_entity_poly.pdbx_strand_id
1 'polypeptide(L)'
;MAGTTFTQYTDSKTLARDSQAVLSEQRSVFISADIKRDRIAFSMADDAHSSQMIFTAEQARAIATELLACADARDALRTVKPSQRG
;
A
#
# COMPACT_ATOMS: atom_id res chain seq x y z
N MET A 1 -4.31 16.94 -4.74
CA MET A 1 -3.76 15.57 -4.85
C MET A 1 -4.94 14.64 -5.08
N ALA A 2 -4.98 13.91 -6.19
CA ALA A 2 -5.95 12.85 -6.37
C ALA A 2 -5.63 11.75 -5.32
N GLY A 3 -6.57 11.47 -4.42
CA GLY A 3 -6.38 10.45 -3.41
C GLY A 3 -6.44 9.07 -4.04
N THR A 4 -5.40 8.27 -3.86
CA THR A 4 -5.45 6.84 -4.17
C THR A 4 -6.42 6.18 -3.18
N THR A 5 -7.57 5.74 -3.66
CA THR A 5 -8.59 5.09 -2.83
C THR A 5 -8.51 3.58 -3.04
N PHE A 6 -8.42 2.83 -1.95
CA PHE A 6 -8.52 1.37 -1.99
C PHE A 6 -9.98 0.94 -1.93
N THR A 7 -10.39 0.13 -2.89
CA THR A 7 -11.63 -0.65 -2.84
C THR A 7 -11.32 -1.98 -2.16
N GLN A 8 -11.99 -2.27 -1.05
CA GLN A 8 -11.83 -3.54 -0.34
C GLN A 8 -12.83 -4.56 -0.89
N TYR A 9 -12.32 -5.73 -1.25
CA TYR A 9 -13.13 -6.90 -1.58
C TYR A 9 -13.00 -7.91 -0.46
N THR A 10 -14.14 -8.37 0.02
CA THR A 10 -14.19 -9.47 1.00
C THR A 10 -14.74 -10.67 0.25
N ASP A 11 -13.96 -11.20 -0.69
CA ASP A 11 -14.37 -12.36 -1.48
C ASP A 11 -13.72 -13.65 -0.96
N SER A 12 -14.59 -14.47 -0.36
CA SER A 12 -14.57 -15.93 -0.22
C SER A 12 -13.37 -16.67 0.39
N LYS A 13 -13.60 -17.98 0.59
CA LYS A 13 -12.98 -19.00 1.46
C LYS A 13 -11.45 -19.08 1.56
N THR A 14 -10.71 -18.30 0.79
CA THR A 14 -9.24 -18.33 0.69
C THR A 14 -8.55 -17.04 1.12
N LEU A 15 -9.21 -15.89 0.99
CA LEU A 15 -8.64 -14.59 1.36
C LEU A 15 -9.39 -14.02 2.57
N ALA A 16 -8.66 -13.64 3.62
CA ALA A 16 -9.24 -12.90 4.74
C ALA A 16 -9.62 -11.47 4.32
N ARG A 17 -8.85 -10.94 3.37
CA ARG A 17 -9.00 -9.58 2.85
C ARG A 17 -8.33 -9.50 1.50
N ASP A 18 -8.96 -8.81 0.58
CA ASP A 18 -8.34 -8.33 -0.65
C ASP A 18 -8.67 -6.85 -0.83
N SER A 19 -7.75 -6.08 -1.38
CA SER A 19 -7.91 -4.63 -1.54
C SER A 19 -7.17 -4.17 -2.78
N GLN A 20 -7.81 -3.35 -3.59
CA GLN A 20 -7.25 -2.83 -4.83
C GLN A 20 -7.27 -1.31 -4.85
N ALA A 21 -6.23 -0.69 -5.37
CA ALA A 21 -6.26 0.72 -5.75
C ALA A 21 -5.69 0.93 -7.15
N VAL A 22 -6.31 1.83 -7.91
CA VAL A 22 -5.79 2.27 -9.22
C VAL A 22 -4.86 3.45 -8.98
N LEU A 23 -3.59 3.33 -9.40
CA LEU A 23 -2.58 4.39 -9.28
C LEU A 23 -2.58 5.33 -10.49
N SER A 24 -2.83 4.78 -11.68
CA SER A 24 -2.94 5.47 -12.97
C SER A 24 -3.78 4.60 -13.91
N GLU A 25 -4.18 5.14 -15.08
CA GLU A 25 -5.09 4.47 -16.03
C GLU A 25 -4.76 2.99 -16.33
N GLN A 26 -3.50 2.59 -16.26
CA GLN A 26 -3.04 1.22 -16.56
C GLN A 26 -2.34 0.52 -15.38
N ARG A 27 -2.36 1.08 -14.16
CA ARG A 27 -1.63 0.47 -13.02
C ARG A 27 -2.52 0.30 -11.81
N SER A 28 -2.59 -0.93 -11.34
CA SER A 28 -3.28 -1.29 -10.11
C SER A 28 -2.31 -1.86 -9.08
N VAL A 29 -2.58 -1.55 -7.81
CA VAL A 29 -1.97 -2.21 -6.67
C VAL A 29 -3.03 -3.06 -5.98
N PHE A 30 -2.61 -4.24 -5.55
CA PHE A 30 -3.41 -5.19 -4.80
C PHE A 30 -2.72 -5.53 -3.49
N ILE A 31 -3.49 -5.61 -2.41
CA ILE A 31 -3.03 -6.05 -1.10
C ILE A 31 -3.99 -7.13 -0.61
N SER A 32 -3.48 -8.35 -0.46
CA SER A 32 -4.30 -9.49 -0.05
C SER A 32 -3.69 -10.22 1.16
N ALA A 33 -4.57 -10.76 1.99
CA ALA A 33 -4.24 -11.67 3.08
C ALA A 33 -4.76 -13.08 2.73
N ASP A 34 -3.85 -13.95 2.28
CA ASP A 34 -4.15 -15.33 1.86
C ASP A 34 -4.08 -16.26 3.07
N ILE A 35 -5.26 -16.66 3.56
CA ILE A 35 -5.40 -17.51 4.77
C ILE A 35 -4.81 -18.90 4.49
N LYS A 36 -5.02 -19.43 3.29
CA LYS A 36 -4.63 -20.80 2.94
C LYS A 36 -3.10 -20.95 2.92
N ARG A 37 -2.40 -19.90 2.53
CA ARG A 37 -0.94 -19.89 2.42
C ARG A 37 -0.24 -19.12 3.54
N ASP A 38 -1.00 -18.65 4.53
CA ASP A 38 -0.52 -17.87 5.68
C ASP A 38 0.43 -16.73 5.29
N ARG A 39 0.00 -15.89 4.35
CA ARG A 39 0.85 -14.83 3.78
C ARG A 39 0.08 -13.56 3.45
N ILE A 40 0.77 -12.44 3.51
CA ILE A 40 0.32 -11.15 2.99
C ILE A 40 1.03 -10.91 1.66
N ALA A 41 0.27 -10.56 0.62
CA ALA A 41 0.81 -10.24 -0.70
C ALA A 41 0.57 -8.77 -1.04
N PHE A 42 1.62 -8.10 -1.51
CA PHE A 42 1.55 -6.81 -2.17
C PHE A 42 1.88 -7.02 -3.64
N SER A 43 0.91 -6.79 -4.52
CA SER A 43 1.09 -6.95 -5.95
C SER A 43 0.89 -5.62 -6.67
N MET A 44 1.67 -5.40 -7.72
CA MET A 44 1.43 -4.34 -8.68
C MET A 44 1.24 -5.00 -10.05
N ALA A 45 0.20 -4.61 -10.77
CA ALA A 45 -0.06 -5.10 -12.10
C ALA A 45 -0.38 -3.96 -13.07
N ASP A 46 0.10 -4.12 -14.29
CA ASP A 46 -0.38 -3.43 -15.48
C ASP A 46 -0.92 -4.44 -16.49
N ASP A 47 -1.32 -3.98 -17.67
CA ASP A 47 -1.92 -4.84 -18.70
C ASP A 47 -0.97 -5.94 -19.21
N ALA A 48 0.34 -5.82 -18.99
CA ALA A 48 1.36 -6.72 -19.53
C ALA A 48 2.20 -7.44 -18.47
N HIS A 49 2.30 -6.91 -17.25
CA HIS A 49 3.19 -7.40 -16.19
C HIS A 49 2.51 -7.40 -14.84
N SER A 50 2.85 -8.40 -14.03
CA SER A 50 2.55 -8.39 -12.60
C SER A 50 3.81 -8.68 -11.81
N SER A 51 4.02 -7.91 -10.74
CA SER A 51 5.08 -8.11 -9.75
C SER A 51 4.43 -8.30 -8.39
N GLN A 52 4.95 -9.23 -7.60
CA GLN A 52 4.41 -9.55 -6.29
C GLN A 52 5.54 -9.65 -5.25
N MET A 53 5.30 -9.05 -4.10
CA MET A 53 6.08 -9.27 -2.88
C MET A 53 5.22 -10.04 -1.88
N ILE A 54 5.82 -11.03 -1.21
CA ILE A 54 5.16 -11.88 -0.24
C ILE A 54 5.81 -11.67 1.13
N PHE A 55 4.98 -11.53 2.15
CA PHE A 55 5.40 -11.26 3.51
C PHE A 55 4.71 -12.21 4.49
N THR A 56 5.37 -12.48 5.61
CA THR A 56 4.67 -12.92 6.83
C THR A 56 3.88 -11.75 7.42
N ALA A 57 2.96 -12.04 8.36
CA ALA A 57 2.21 -10.99 9.06
C ALA A 57 3.12 -10.04 9.84
N GLU A 58 4.23 -10.53 10.42
CA GLU A 58 5.19 -9.71 11.15
C GLU A 58 5.95 -8.76 10.22
N GLN A 59 6.46 -9.27 9.10
CA GLN A 59 7.15 -8.46 8.09
C GLN A 59 6.23 -7.38 7.51
N ALA A 60 4.98 -7.72 7.21
CA ALA A 60 4.00 -6.78 6.69
C ALA A 60 3.74 -5.63 7.68
N ARG A 61 3.64 -5.91 8.98
CA ARG A 61 3.48 -4.88 10.02
C ARG A 61 4.70 -3.98 10.12
N ALA A 62 5.91 -4.55 10.15
CA ALA A 62 7.15 -3.77 10.22
C ALA A 62 7.29 -2.81 9.03
N ILE A 63 7.01 -3.30 7.81
CA ILE A 63 7.03 -2.47 6.60
C ILE A 63 5.96 -1.38 6.65
N ALA A 64 4.73 -1.69 7.09
CA ALA A 64 3.66 -0.71 7.22
C ALA A 64 4.04 0.41 8.22
N THR A 65 4.67 0.08 9.34
CA THR A 65 5.18 1.06 10.31
C THR A 65 6.21 1.99 9.67
N GLU A 66 7.18 1.44 8.93
CA GLU A 66 8.21 2.26 8.26
C GLU A 66 7.62 3.18 7.19
N LEU A 67 6.65 2.67 6.42
CA LEU A 67 5.94 3.47 5.42
C LEU A 67 5.20 4.67 6.03
N LEU A 68 4.55 4.47 7.18
CA LEU A 68 3.89 5.55 7.92
C LEU A 68 4.91 6.56 8.45
N ALA A 69 5.99 6.09 9.07
CA ALA A 69 7.06 6.97 9.57
C ALA A 69 7.68 7.83 8.46
N CYS A 70 7.89 7.26 7.27
CA CYS A 70 8.35 8.00 6.09
C CYS A 70 7.35 9.08 5.64
N ALA A 71 6.05 8.77 5.65
CA ALA A 71 5.01 9.73 5.29
C ALA A 71 4.96 10.90 6.29
N ASP A 72 5.00 10.59 7.59
CA ASP A 72 4.99 11.59 8.67
C ASP A 72 6.22 12.50 8.60
N ALA A 73 7.42 11.92 8.40
CA ALA A 73 8.66 12.69 8.25
C ALA A 73 8.61 13.65 7.06
N ARG A 74 8.06 13.20 5.91
CA ARG A 74 7.88 14.05 4.72
C ARG A 74 6.93 15.21 5.01
N ASP A 75 5.82 14.97 5.69
CA ASP A 75 4.80 15.99 5.93
C ASP A 75 5.28 17.01 6.97
N ALA A 76 6.01 16.57 8.00
CA ALA A 76 6.70 17.46 8.94
C ALA A 76 7.61 18.47 8.22
N LEU A 77 8.44 18.02 7.28
CA LEU A 77 9.32 18.89 6.49
C LEU A 77 8.56 19.90 5.61
N ARG A 78 7.34 19.57 5.16
CA ARG A 78 6.52 20.46 4.32
C ARG A 78 5.84 21.57 5.11
N THR A 79 5.58 21.35 6.40
CA THR A 79 4.98 22.35 7.30
C THR A 79 5.99 23.43 7.73
N VAL A 80 7.29 23.14 7.65
CA VAL A 80 8.37 24.10 7.92
C VAL A 80 8.66 24.90 6.64
N LYS A 81 7.76 25.82 6.26
CA LYS A 81 8.15 26.93 5.38
C LYS A 81 9.08 27.85 6.18
N PRO A 82 10.22 28.29 5.64
CA PRO A 82 11.03 29.30 6.30
C PRO A 82 10.23 30.61 6.31
N SER A 83 9.84 31.07 7.50
CA SER A 83 9.48 32.48 7.69
C SER A 83 10.61 33.31 7.13
N GLN A 84 10.33 34.05 6.06
CA GLN A 84 11.29 35.02 5.53
C GLN A 84 11.67 35.97 6.68
N ARG A 85 12.95 35.97 7.02
CA ARG A 85 13.57 37.06 7.77
C ARG A 85 13.53 38.29 6.87
N GLY A 86 13.15 39.43 7.43
CA GLY A 86 13.33 40.75 6.82
C GLY A 86 12.03 41.53 6.77
#